data_AF-A0A0Q5N123-F1
#
_entry.id   AF-A0A0Q5N123-F1
#
_cell.length_a   1.000
_cell.length_b   1.000
_cell.length_c   1.000
_cell.angle_alpha   90.00
_cell.angle_beta   90.00
_cell.angle_gamma   90.00
#
_symmetry.space_group_name_H-M   'P 1'
#
loop_
_entity.id
_entity.type
_entity.pdbx_description
1 polymer ?
#
loop_
_entity_poly.entity_id
_entity_poly.type
_entity_poly.pdbx_seq_one_letter_code
_entity_poly.pdbx_strand_id
1 'polypeptide(L)'
;MVTHVLNEPGSVEDLYTAHLSWLQAWLRRRLGDPFDAADLAHDTFLRVLTRQALPLLHEPRAYLSTIARGLVVDHWRRRELEQAWLETVASLPEAEAPSPESRMLFLEALVEIDRMLDSLKPAVRTAFLLAQLDGLTCPKIAAQMGVSLATVERYIAKALRACYAMRFES
;
A
#
# COMPACT_ATOMS: atom_id res chain seq x y z
N MET A 1 32.59 -30.47 -5.44
CA MET A 1 31.97 -29.13 -5.26
C MET A 1 31.40 -28.67 -6.59
N VAL A 2 30.20 -29.14 -6.95
CA VAL A 2 29.27 -28.52 -7.91
C VAL A 2 27.89 -29.00 -7.47
N THR A 3 27.18 -28.22 -6.68
CA THR A 3 25.79 -28.52 -6.34
C THR A 3 24.95 -28.05 -7.52
N HIS A 4 24.66 -28.98 -8.43
CA HIS A 4 23.73 -28.79 -9.52
C HIS A 4 22.33 -28.65 -8.89
N VAL A 5 21.89 -27.42 -8.63
CA VAL A 5 20.46 -27.15 -8.38
C VAL A 5 19.79 -27.32 -9.73
N LEU A 6 19.23 -28.48 -9.96
CA LEU A 6 18.31 -28.71 -11.07
C LEU A 6 17.15 -27.73 -10.88
N ASN A 7 16.96 -26.87 -11.88
CA ASN A 7 15.81 -25.98 -12.00
C ASN A 7 14.54 -26.85 -11.97
N GLU A 8 13.87 -26.90 -10.82
CA GLU A 8 12.58 -27.59 -10.66
C GLU A 8 11.57 -26.95 -11.64
N PRO A 9 10.86 -27.73 -12.47
CA PRO A 9 9.82 -27.19 -13.34
C PRO A 9 8.76 -26.49 -12.47
N GLY A 10 8.69 -25.16 -12.58
CA GLY A 10 7.93 -24.31 -11.67
C GLY A 10 8.77 -23.34 -10.82
N SER A 11 10.05 -23.15 -11.14
CA SER A 11 10.90 -22.15 -10.50
C SER A 11 10.46 -20.71 -10.80
N VAL A 12 10.92 -19.76 -9.99
CA VAL A 12 10.68 -18.33 -10.25
C VAL A 12 11.37 -17.87 -11.55
N GLU A 13 12.50 -18.49 -11.92
CA GLU A 13 13.22 -18.15 -13.15
C GLU A 13 12.41 -18.51 -14.41
N ASP A 14 11.76 -19.67 -14.42
CA ASP A 14 10.86 -20.08 -15.50
C ASP A 14 9.66 -19.13 -15.60
N LEU A 15 9.06 -18.80 -14.44
CA LEU A 15 7.94 -17.87 -14.34
C LEU A 15 8.33 -16.47 -14.84
N TYR A 16 9.53 -16.00 -14.49
CA TYR A 16 10.08 -14.71 -14.89
C TYR A 16 10.28 -14.64 -16.40
N THR A 17 11.03 -15.59 -16.95
CA THR A 17 11.36 -15.64 -18.37
C THR A 17 10.11 -15.78 -19.24
N ALA A 18 9.13 -16.58 -18.81
CA ALA A 18 7.90 -16.81 -19.56
C ALA A 18 6.88 -15.66 -19.51
N HIS A 19 6.92 -14.80 -18.48
CA HIS A 19 5.83 -13.85 -18.23
C HIS A 19 6.24 -12.39 -18.02
N LEU A 20 7.54 -12.06 -17.91
CA LEU A 20 8.00 -10.67 -17.73
C LEU A 20 7.49 -9.75 -18.84
N SER A 21 7.66 -10.13 -20.10
CA SER A 21 7.27 -9.30 -21.25
C SER A 21 5.77 -9.02 -21.28
N TRP A 22 4.96 -10.03 -20.99
CA TRP A 22 3.52 -9.89 -20.86
C TRP A 22 3.14 -8.98 -19.69
N LEU A 23 3.77 -9.15 -18.52
CA LEU A 23 3.49 -8.37 -17.33
C LEU A 23 3.86 -6.90 -17.53
N GLN A 24 5.02 -6.61 -18.12
CA GLN A 24 5.43 -5.25 -18.46
C GLN A 24 4.44 -4.61 -19.44
N ALA A 25 4.00 -5.32 -20.49
CA ALA A 25 3.00 -4.79 -21.42
C ALA A 25 1.65 -4.52 -20.73
N TRP A 26 1.25 -5.38 -19.80
CA TRP A 26 0.03 -5.20 -19.01
C TRP A 26 0.13 -4.00 -18.06
N LEU A 27 1.28 -3.82 -17.39
CA LEU A 27 1.55 -2.68 -16.50
C LEU A 27 1.64 -1.35 -17.26
N ARG A 28 2.31 -1.33 -18.42
CA ARG A 28 2.39 -0.13 -19.29
C ARG A 28 1.02 0.44 -19.64
N ARG A 29 0.05 -0.42 -19.96
CA ARG A 29 -1.33 0.02 -20.26
C ARG A 29 -2.04 0.65 -19.06
N ARG A 30 -1.60 0.33 -17.84
CA ARG A 30 -2.22 0.82 -16.59
C ARG A 30 -1.52 2.02 -16.00
N LEU A 31 -0.22 2.13 -16.19
CA LEU A 31 0.61 3.19 -15.61
C LEU A 31 0.88 4.32 -16.60
N GLY A 32 0.82 4.04 -17.92
CA GLY A 32 1.11 5.01 -18.96
C GLY A 32 2.61 5.31 -19.15
N ASP A 33 3.47 4.87 -18.22
CA ASP A 33 4.91 5.08 -18.24
C ASP A 33 5.68 3.74 -18.31
N PRO A 34 6.70 3.61 -19.19
CA PRO A 34 7.46 2.38 -19.36
C PRO A 34 8.47 2.10 -18.25
N PHE A 35 8.94 3.11 -17.52
CA PHE A 35 9.86 2.96 -16.38
C PHE A 35 9.10 2.49 -15.14
N ASP A 36 7.99 3.15 -14.80
CA ASP A 36 7.08 2.73 -13.73
C ASP A 36 6.61 1.29 -13.94
N ALA A 37 6.34 0.90 -15.19
CA ALA A 37 5.96 -0.46 -15.54
C ALA A 37 7.09 -1.49 -15.39
N ALA A 38 8.34 -1.10 -15.60
CA ALA A 38 9.48 -1.97 -15.40
C ALA A 38 9.73 -2.19 -13.89
N ASP A 39 9.64 -1.12 -13.10
CA ASP A 39 9.81 -1.15 -11.64
C ASP A 39 8.72 -2.00 -10.98
N LEU A 40 7.45 -1.78 -11.32
CA LEU A 40 6.36 -2.60 -10.75
C LEU A 40 6.41 -4.07 -11.22
N ALA A 41 6.94 -4.35 -12.41
CA ALA A 41 7.19 -5.72 -12.84
C ALA A 41 8.27 -6.37 -11.97
N HIS A 42 9.36 -5.64 -11.71
CA HIS A 42 10.43 -6.07 -10.83
C HIS A 42 9.90 -6.36 -9.41
N ASP A 43 9.17 -5.43 -8.82
CA ASP A 43 8.56 -5.58 -7.48
C ASP A 43 7.59 -6.77 -7.39
N THR A 44 6.84 -7.02 -8.47
CA THR A 44 5.96 -8.20 -8.55
C THR A 44 6.79 -9.47 -8.40
N PHE A 45 7.91 -9.59 -9.13
CA PHE A 45 8.76 -10.77 -9.06
C PHE A 45 9.58 -10.85 -7.76
N LEU A 46 10.00 -9.73 -7.18
CA LEU A 46 10.57 -9.72 -5.84
C LEU A 46 9.60 -10.28 -4.80
N ARG A 47 8.32 -9.90 -4.85
CA ARG A 47 7.27 -10.47 -3.97
C ARG A 47 7.02 -11.96 -4.21
N VAL A 48 7.26 -12.44 -5.42
CA VAL A 48 7.20 -13.88 -5.74
C VAL A 48 8.42 -14.59 -5.16
N LEU A 49 9.63 -14.03 -5.30
CA LEU A 49 10.89 -14.57 -4.79
C LEU A 49 10.93 -14.67 -3.26
N THR A 50 10.35 -13.70 -2.55
CA THR A 50 10.37 -13.66 -1.08
C THR A 50 9.36 -14.61 -0.43
N ARG A 51 8.52 -15.30 -1.21
CA ARG A 51 7.60 -16.30 -0.68
C ARG A 51 8.35 -17.60 -0.35
N GLN A 52 8.08 -18.13 0.84
CA GLN A 52 8.69 -19.38 1.32
C GLN A 52 8.39 -20.59 0.43
N ALA A 53 7.25 -20.61 -0.27
CA ALA A 53 6.91 -21.62 -1.26
C ALA A 53 6.06 -21.00 -2.37
N LEU A 54 6.39 -21.35 -3.62
CA LEU A 54 5.51 -21.07 -4.75
C LEU A 54 4.36 -22.08 -4.76
N PRO A 55 3.10 -21.62 -4.83
CA PRO A 55 2.00 -22.53 -5.05
C PRO A 55 2.13 -23.18 -6.43
N LEU A 56 1.57 -24.37 -6.61
CA LEU A 56 1.45 -24.98 -7.93
C LEU A 56 0.54 -24.10 -8.80
N LEU A 57 1.13 -23.36 -9.74
CA LEU A 57 0.41 -22.34 -10.53
C LEU A 57 -0.24 -22.96 -11.77
N HIS A 58 -1.55 -23.19 -11.73
CA HIS A 58 -2.34 -23.52 -12.92
C HIS A 58 -2.57 -22.31 -13.82
N GLU A 59 -2.65 -21.12 -13.22
CA GLU A 59 -2.86 -19.84 -13.93
C GLU A 59 -1.81 -18.80 -13.52
N PRO A 60 -0.57 -18.89 -14.04
CA PRO A 60 0.53 -18.01 -13.64
C PRO A 60 0.24 -16.52 -13.86
N ARG A 61 -0.40 -16.17 -14.98
CA ARG A 61 -0.78 -14.79 -15.30
C ARG A 61 -1.83 -14.24 -14.33
N ALA A 62 -2.81 -15.04 -13.93
CA ALA A 62 -3.82 -14.63 -12.97
C ALA A 62 -3.17 -14.32 -11.62
N TYR A 63 -2.28 -15.19 -11.16
CA TYR A 63 -1.50 -15.00 -9.94
C TYR A 63 -0.63 -13.73 -9.98
N LEU A 64 0.19 -13.55 -11.01
CA LEU A 64 1.03 -12.35 -11.19
C LEU A 64 0.18 -11.08 -11.25
N SER A 65 -0.94 -11.10 -11.97
CA SER A 65 -1.84 -9.95 -12.06
C SER A 65 -2.49 -9.58 -10.72
N THR A 66 -2.67 -10.53 -9.81
CA THR A 66 -3.22 -10.25 -8.47
C THR A 66 -2.20 -9.49 -7.64
N ILE A 67 -0.94 -9.91 -7.65
CA ILE A 67 0.16 -9.20 -6.98
C ILE A 67 0.34 -7.80 -7.58
N ALA A 68 0.45 -7.74 -8.91
CA ALA A 68 0.67 -6.51 -9.65
C ALA A 68 -0.49 -5.51 -9.50
N ARG A 69 -1.74 -5.97 -9.40
CA ARG A 69 -2.89 -5.09 -9.11
C ARG A 69 -2.74 -4.34 -7.79
N GLY A 70 -2.30 -5.03 -6.73
CA GLY A 70 -2.03 -4.38 -5.44
C GLY A 70 -0.94 -3.31 -5.56
N LEU A 71 0.14 -3.64 -6.26
CA LEU A 71 1.25 -2.70 -6.52
C LEU A 71 0.81 -1.48 -7.34
N VAL A 72 -0.05 -1.67 -8.34
CA VAL A 72 -0.60 -0.55 -9.14
C VAL A 72 -1.47 0.36 -8.28
N VAL A 73 -2.31 -0.19 -7.40
CA VAL A 73 -3.11 0.63 -6.46
C VAL A 73 -2.21 1.40 -5.52
N ASP A 74 -1.18 0.76 -4.97
CA ASP A 74 -0.19 1.41 -4.10
C ASP A 74 0.59 2.53 -4.82
N HIS A 75 0.95 2.33 -6.09
CA HIS A 75 1.61 3.33 -6.91
C HIS A 75 0.74 4.57 -7.11
N TRP A 76 -0.54 4.39 -7.49
CA TRP A 76 -1.45 5.51 -7.68
C TRP A 76 -1.76 6.25 -6.37
N ARG A 77 -1.96 5.52 -5.27
CA ARG A 77 -2.10 6.10 -3.92
C ARG A 77 -0.92 6.99 -3.58
N ARG A 78 0.31 6.52 -3.81
CA ARG A 78 1.52 7.31 -3.56
C ARG A 78 1.57 8.57 -4.45
N ARG A 79 1.23 8.46 -5.74
CA ARG A 79 1.21 9.62 -6.64
C ARG A 79 0.18 10.66 -6.23
N GLU A 80 -1.02 10.25 -5.83
CA GLU A 80 -2.06 11.17 -5.36
C GLU A 80 -1.61 11.93 -4.10
N LEU A 81 -1.03 11.21 -3.12
CA LEU A 81 -0.47 11.84 -1.92
C LEU A 81 0.68 12.79 -2.24
N GLU A 82 1.57 12.41 -3.15
CA GLU A 82 2.68 13.26 -3.57
C GLU A 82 2.21 14.52 -4.29
N GLN A 83 1.17 14.43 -5.11
CA GLN A 83 0.55 15.60 -5.75
C GLN A 83 -0.08 16.53 -4.72
N ALA A 84 -0.91 16.01 -3.81
CA ALA A 84 -1.52 16.81 -2.74
C ALA A 84 -0.46 17.48 -1.84
N TRP A 85 0.62 16.77 -1.56
CA TRP A 85 1.77 17.32 -0.82
C TRP A 85 2.45 18.44 -1.59
N LEU A 86 2.74 18.25 -2.88
CA LEU A 86 3.35 19.27 -3.73
C LEU A 86 2.49 20.54 -3.82
N GLU A 87 1.18 20.39 -3.95
CA GLU A 87 0.22 21.51 -3.92
C GLU A 87 0.27 22.26 -2.58
N THR A 88 0.37 21.52 -1.47
CA THR A 88 0.48 22.11 -0.13
C THR A 88 1.80 22.86 0.04
N VAL A 89 2.94 22.25 -0.32
CA VAL A 89 4.27 22.87 -0.19
C VAL A 89 4.45 24.04 -1.15
N ALA A 90 3.83 24.04 -2.33
CA ALA A 90 3.84 25.17 -3.25
C ALA A 90 3.26 26.46 -2.64
N SER A 91 2.46 26.33 -1.57
CA SER A 91 1.91 27.47 -0.81
C SER A 91 2.81 27.95 0.34
N LEU A 92 3.88 27.22 0.67
CA LEU A 92 4.80 27.54 1.76
C LEU A 92 5.95 28.43 1.28
N PRO A 93 6.52 29.29 2.15
CA PRO A 93 7.81 29.92 1.90
C PRO A 93 8.90 28.87 1.69
N GLU A 94 9.84 29.13 0.76
CA GLU A 94 10.93 28.19 0.44
C GLU A 94 11.80 27.82 1.66
N ALA A 95 11.94 28.72 2.62
CA ALA A 95 12.67 28.48 3.86
C ALA A 95 12.00 27.46 4.80
N GLU A 96 10.70 27.19 4.61
CA GLU A 96 9.91 26.22 5.37
C GLU A 96 9.70 24.91 4.58
N ALA A 97 10.22 24.84 3.34
CA ALA A 97 10.10 23.66 2.52
C ALA A 97 10.96 22.51 3.11
N PRO A 98 10.39 21.32 3.34
CA PRO A 98 11.13 20.19 3.85
C PRO A 98 12.17 19.71 2.83
N SER A 99 13.28 19.15 3.32
CA SER A 99 14.32 18.58 2.46
C SER A 99 13.77 17.40 1.63
N PRO A 100 14.41 17.04 0.50
CA PRO A 100 13.99 15.89 -0.31
C PRO A 100 13.93 14.58 0.48
N GLU A 101 14.86 14.37 1.41
CA GLU A 101 14.90 13.20 2.29
C GLU A 101 13.73 13.21 3.28
N SER A 102 13.48 14.33 3.95
CA SER A 102 12.34 14.45 4.86
C SER A 102 11.02 14.25 4.12
N ARG A 103 10.88 14.83 2.93
CA ARG A 103 9.70 14.61 2.07
C ARG A 103 9.49 13.13 1.76
N MET A 104 10.54 12.39 1.45
CA MET A 104 10.45 10.96 1.18
C MET A 104 9.86 10.21 2.38
N LEU A 105 10.43 10.42 3.57
CA LEU A 105 9.99 9.80 4.81
C LEU A 105 8.53 10.15 5.15
N PHE A 106 8.13 11.42 4.94
CA PHE A 106 6.75 11.84 5.16
C PHE A 106 5.77 11.15 4.21
N LEU A 107 6.08 11.09 2.91
CA LEU A 107 5.22 10.43 1.93
C LEU A 107 5.08 8.93 2.20
N GLU A 108 6.17 8.26 2.59
CA GLU A 108 6.13 6.85 2.99
C GLU A 108 5.21 6.62 4.19
N ALA A 109 5.37 7.43 5.25
CA ALA A 109 4.50 7.36 6.42
C ALA A 109 3.03 7.62 6.09
N LEU A 110 2.73 8.59 5.21
CA LEU A 110 1.37 8.89 4.78
C LEU A 110 0.76 7.74 3.98
N VAL A 111 1.52 7.10 3.09
CA VAL A 111 1.05 5.92 2.34
C VAL A 111 0.73 4.75 3.27
N GLU A 112 1.55 4.52 4.30
CA GLU A 112 1.29 3.48 5.30
C GLU A 112 0.03 3.76 6.12
N ILE A 113 -0.14 5.01 6.58
CA ILE A 113 -1.34 5.43 7.30
C ILE A 113 -2.58 5.27 6.41
N ASP A 114 -2.52 5.71 5.16
CA ASP A 114 -3.65 5.60 4.23
C ASP A 114 -4.05 4.13 3.97
N ARG A 115 -3.07 3.24 3.73
CA ARG A 115 -3.34 1.79 3.62
C ARG A 115 -3.99 1.22 4.88
N MET A 116 -3.52 1.61 6.06
CA MET A 116 -4.09 1.17 7.33
C MET A 116 -5.54 1.67 7.46
N LEU A 117 -5.80 2.94 7.15
CA LEU A 117 -7.15 3.51 7.19
C LEU A 117 -8.10 2.82 6.19
N ASP A 118 -7.63 2.45 5.00
CA ASP A 118 -8.40 1.71 4.00
C ASP A 118 -8.74 0.27 4.41
N SER A 119 -7.97 -0.32 5.32
CA SER A 119 -8.32 -1.63 5.91
C SER A 119 -9.50 -1.56 6.89
N LEU A 120 -9.85 -0.36 7.36
CA LEU A 120 -10.93 -0.14 8.32
C LEU A 120 -12.30 -0.06 7.62
N LYS A 121 -13.34 -0.53 8.30
CA LYS A 121 -14.72 -0.29 7.86
C LYS A 121 -15.00 1.22 7.89
N PRO A 122 -15.82 1.78 6.96
CA PRO A 122 -16.03 3.22 6.86
C PRO A 122 -16.41 3.91 8.19
N ALA A 123 -17.35 3.36 8.95
CA ALA A 123 -17.75 3.93 10.25
C ALA A 123 -16.61 3.93 11.29
N VAL A 124 -15.73 2.94 11.25
CA VAL A 124 -14.56 2.86 12.15
C VAL A 124 -13.55 3.94 11.79
N ARG A 125 -13.27 4.10 10.48
CA ARG A 125 -12.40 5.14 9.95
C ARG A 125 -12.93 6.54 10.30
N THR A 126 -14.21 6.80 10.06
CA THR A 126 -14.83 8.11 10.37
C THR A 126 -14.73 8.45 11.85
N ALA A 127 -15.07 7.53 12.75
CA ALA A 127 -14.95 7.78 14.20
C ALA A 127 -13.50 8.09 14.60
N PHE A 128 -12.54 7.37 14.03
CA PHE A 128 -11.13 7.58 14.31
C PHE A 128 -10.62 8.94 13.82
N LEU A 129 -10.98 9.34 12.60
CA LEU A 129 -10.59 10.64 12.05
C LEU A 129 -11.20 11.80 12.85
N LEU A 130 -12.47 11.71 13.25
CA LEU A 130 -13.11 12.71 14.12
C LEU A 130 -12.40 12.86 15.48
N ALA A 131 -11.84 11.78 16.02
CA ALA A 131 -11.08 11.84 17.26
C ALA A 131 -9.68 12.45 17.06
N GLN A 132 -8.97 12.08 15.99
CA GLN A 132 -7.57 12.44 15.79
C GLN A 132 -7.36 13.78 15.08
N LEU A 133 -8.19 14.11 14.10
CA LEU A 133 -8.08 15.33 13.31
C LEU A 133 -8.94 16.46 13.87
N ASP A 134 -10.19 16.15 14.23
CA ASP A 134 -11.13 17.14 14.75
C ASP A 134 -11.10 17.28 16.28
N GLY A 135 -10.34 16.42 16.98
CA GLY A 135 -10.20 16.44 18.44
C GLY A 135 -11.50 16.16 19.21
N LEU A 136 -12.48 15.51 18.58
CA LEU A 136 -13.77 15.24 19.21
C LEU A 136 -13.68 14.11 20.26
N THR A 137 -14.44 14.27 21.34
CA THR A 137 -14.57 13.24 22.38
C THR A 137 -15.57 12.16 21.96
N CYS A 138 -15.43 10.93 22.48
CA CYS A 138 -16.34 9.82 22.15
C CYS A 138 -17.84 10.17 22.29
N PRO A 139 -18.30 10.92 23.31
CA PRO A 139 -19.70 11.37 23.39
C PRO A 139 -20.12 12.30 22.24
N LYS A 140 -19.25 13.23 21.81
CA LYS A 140 -19.55 14.13 20.68
C LYS A 140 -19.61 13.35 19.36
N ILE A 141 -18.68 12.42 19.17
CA ILE A 141 -18.66 11.53 17.99
C ILE A 141 -19.92 10.67 17.96
N ALA A 142 -20.35 10.12 19.10
CA ALA A 142 -21.56 9.30 19.21
C ALA A 142 -22.81 10.08 18.78
N ALA A 143 -22.94 11.32 19.26
CA ALA A 143 -24.02 12.21 18.86
C ALA A 143 -23.98 12.54 17.36
N GLN A 144 -22.80 12.86 16.82
CA GLN A 144 -22.63 13.21 15.40
C GLN A 144 -22.89 12.02 14.45
N MET A 145 -22.50 10.82 14.86
CA MET A 145 -22.66 9.60 14.05
C MET A 145 -24.01 8.90 14.27
N GLY A 146 -24.82 9.35 15.23
CA GLY A 146 -26.11 8.72 15.56
C GLY A 146 -25.99 7.30 16.12
N VAL A 147 -24.91 7.00 16.85
CA VAL A 147 -24.65 5.68 17.45
C VAL A 147 -24.41 5.80 18.96
N SER A 148 -24.44 4.68 19.68
CA SER A 148 -24.16 4.68 21.13
C SER A 148 -22.69 4.99 21.44
N LEU A 149 -22.43 5.55 22.63
CA LEU A 149 -21.07 5.80 23.14
C LEU A 149 -20.20 4.53 23.08
N ALA A 150 -20.73 3.40 23.56
CA ALA A 150 -20.03 2.11 23.54
C ALA A 150 -19.68 1.65 22.11
N THR A 151 -20.47 2.03 21.10
CA THR A 151 -20.16 1.72 19.70
C THR A 151 -18.96 2.54 19.22
N VAL A 152 -18.91 3.83 19.55
CA VAL A 152 -17.77 4.69 19.23
C VAL A 152 -16.51 4.20 19.91
N GLU A 153 -16.55 3.89 21.21
CA GLU A 153 -15.38 3.37 21.94
C GLU A 153 -14.83 2.10 21.28
N ARG A 154 -15.72 1.20 20.85
CA ARG A 154 -15.34 -0.01 20.09
C ARG A 154 -14.74 0.31 18.73
N TYR A 155 -15.24 1.34 18.03
CA TYR A 155 -14.65 1.80 16.77
C TYR A 155 -13.24 2.35 17.00
N ILE A 156 -13.06 3.24 17.97
CA ILE A 156 -11.74 3.80 18.31
C ILE A 156 -10.75 2.68 18.69
N ALA A 157 -11.15 1.74 19.55
CA ALA A 157 -10.30 0.62 19.93
C ALA A 157 -9.89 -0.24 18.71
N LYS A 158 -10.79 -0.46 17.76
CA LYS A 158 -10.49 -1.20 16.53
C LYS A 158 -9.49 -0.47 15.64
N ALA A 159 -9.63 0.85 15.49
CA ALA A 159 -8.69 1.66 14.73
C ALA A 159 -7.31 1.68 15.38
N LEU A 160 -7.23 1.91 16.70
CA LEU A 160 -5.97 1.88 17.44
C LEU A 160 -5.26 0.51 17.34
N ARG A 161 -6.02 -0.59 17.33
CA ARG A 161 -5.46 -1.93 17.09
C ARG A 161 -4.86 -2.06 15.70
N ALA A 162 -5.48 -1.48 14.67
CA ALA A 162 -4.92 -1.46 13.32
C ALA A 162 -3.63 -0.64 13.26
N CYS A 163 -3.58 0.52 13.94
CA CYS A 163 -2.34 1.31 14.08
C CYS A 163 -1.24 0.51 14.79
N TYR A 164 -1.58 -0.24 15.84
CA TYR A 164 -0.62 -1.07 16.56
C TYR A 164 -0.06 -2.18 15.67
N ALA A 165 -0.92 -2.92 14.96
CA ALA A 165 -0.49 -3.96 14.04
C ALA A 165 0.40 -3.40 12.92
N MET A 166 0.05 -2.26 12.35
CA MET A 166 0.87 -1.55 11.34
C MET A 166 2.28 -1.21 11.89
N ARG A 167 2.40 -0.83 13.17
CA ARG A 167 3.68 -0.38 13.73
C ARG A 167 4.56 -1.51 14.27
N PHE A 168 3.97 -2.63 14.71
CA PHE A 168 4.69 -3.67 15.46
C PHE A 168 4.58 -5.08 14.89
N GLU A 169 3.70 -5.32 13.92
CA GLU A 169 3.51 -6.63 13.26
C GLU A 169 3.86 -6.60 11.76
N SER A 170 4.38 -5.47 11.26
CA SER A 170 4.77 -5.27 9.84
C SER A 170 6.22 -5.61 9.55
#